data_AF-A0A3M8H1X7-F1
#
_entry.id   AF-A0A3M8H1X7-F1
#
_cell.length_a   1.000
_cell.length_b   1.000
_cell.length_c   1.000
_cell.angle_alpha   90.00
_cell.angle_beta   90.00
_cell.angle_gamma   90.00
#
_symmetry.space_group_name_H-M   'P 1'
#
loop_
_entity.id
_entity.type
_entity.pdbx_description
1 polymer ?
#
loop_
_entity_poly.entity_id
_entity_poly.type
_entity_poly.pdbx_seq_one_letter_code
_entity_poly.pdbx_strand_id
1 'polypeptide(L)'
;MTSDKLKQYIALFGGLLSAILLFLQSLGINFSWFTDDTINAFVEVLLNAVPFVLVIYGVYKNTYIVTKKAKEQEKALKEEGLK
;
A
#
# COMPACT_ATOMS: atom_id res chain seq x y z
N MET A 1 -9.55 6.77 -1.16
CA MET A 1 -9.11 5.97 -2.34
C MET A 1 -9.96 4.72 -2.38
N THR A 2 -10.59 4.37 -3.50
CA THR A 2 -11.33 3.10 -3.62
C THR A 2 -10.36 1.95 -3.84
N SER A 3 -10.74 0.72 -3.49
CA SER A 3 -9.89 -0.47 -3.69
C SER A 3 -9.47 -0.62 -5.17
N ASP A 4 -10.38 -0.32 -6.09
CA ASP A 4 -10.11 -0.42 -7.53
C ASP A 4 -9.08 0.59 -8.02
N LYS A 5 -9.17 1.84 -7.54
CA LYS A 5 -8.17 2.87 -7.89
C LYS A 5 -6.78 2.54 -7.33
N LEU A 6 -6.72 1.97 -6.13
CA LEU A 6 -5.46 1.52 -5.55
C LEU A 6 -4.81 0.42 -6.40
N LYS A 7 -5.59 -0.59 -6.80
CA LYS A 7 -5.11 -1.67 -7.69
C LYS A 7 -4.64 -1.12 -9.04
N GLN A 8 -5.38 -0.17 -9.63
CA GLN A 8 -4.96 0.49 -10.87
C GLN A 8 -3.63 1.22 -10.72
N TYR A 9 -3.43 1.98 -9.64
CA TYR A 9 -2.15 2.64 -9.39
C TYR A 9 -1.01 1.65 -9.20
N ILE A 10 -1.23 0.54 -8.50
CA ILE A 10 -0.24 -0.52 -8.35
C ILE A 10 0.08 -1.18 -9.70
N ALA A 11 -0.92 -1.42 -10.55
CA ALA A 11 -0.73 -1.99 -11.88
C ALA A 11 0.12 -1.09 -12.80
N LEU A 12 0.07 0.24 -12.63
CA LEU A 12 0.94 1.16 -13.37
C LEU A 12 2.43 0.92 -13.08
N PHE A 13 2.79 0.52 -11.86
CA PHE A 13 4.17 0.16 -11.54
C PHE A 13 4.60 -1.10 -12.29
N GLY A 14 3.72 -2.12 -12.36
CA GLY A 14 3.97 -3.33 -13.15
C GLY A 14 4.20 -3.00 -14.62
N GLY A 15 3.27 -2.25 -15.23
CA GLY A 15 3.38 -1.84 -16.63
C GLY A 15 4.64 -1.02 -16.93
N LEU A 16 5.02 -0.10 -16.03
CA LEU A 16 6.26 0.67 -16.17
C LEU A 16 7.50 -0.23 -16.12
N LEU A 17 7.56 -1.16 -15.16
CA LEU A 17 8.70 -2.09 -15.04
C LEU A 17 8.81 -3.01 -16.26
N SER A 18 7.69 -3.53 -16.77
CA SER A 18 7.69 -4.32 -18.01
C SER A 18 8.15 -3.51 -19.21
N ALA A 19 7.74 -2.24 -19.32
CA ALA A 19 8.24 -1.36 -20.39
C ALA A 19 9.75 -1.10 -20.29
N ILE A 20 10.28 -0.93 -19.07
CA ILE A 20 11.72 -0.80 -18.83
C ILE A 20 12.45 -2.09 -19.21
N LEU A 21 11.90 -3.26 -18.84
CA LEU A 21 12.47 -4.56 -19.21
C LEU A 21 12.59 -4.69 -20.73
N LEU A 22 11.51 -4.42 -21.46
CA LEU A 22 11.50 -4.46 -22.93
C LEU A 22 12.52 -3.50 -23.55
N PHE A 23 12.62 -2.28 -23.00
CA PHE A 23 13.60 -1.30 -23.47
C PHE A 23 15.04 -1.82 -23.27
N LEU A 24 15.37 -2.34 -22.09
CA LEU A 24 16.71 -2.90 -21.81
C LEU A 24 17.03 -4.08 -22.72
N GLN A 25 16.07 -4.99 -22.93
CA GLN A 25 16.21 -6.11 -23.86
C GLN A 25 16.46 -5.64 -25.30
N SER A 26 15.81 -4.56 -25.74
CA SER A 26 16.05 -3.98 -27.07
C SER A 26 17.46 -3.40 -27.24
N LEU A 27 18.12 -3.02 -26.14
CA LEU A 27 19.52 -2.64 -26.09
C LEU A 27 20.48 -3.86 -25.95
N GLY A 28 19.95 -5.08 -25.90
CA GLY A 28 20.71 -6.30 -25.64
C GLY A 28 21.10 -6.52 -24.18
N ILE A 29 20.60 -5.68 -23.26
CA ILE A 29 20.88 -5.77 -21.82
C ILE A 29 19.87 -6.75 -21.21
N ASN A 30 20.38 -7.86 -20.69
CA ASN A 30 19.57 -8.91 -20.07
C ASN A 30 20.05 -9.16 -18.64
N PHE A 31 19.11 -9.20 -17.70
CA PHE A 31 19.36 -9.55 -16.31
C PHE A 31 18.65 -10.86 -15.99
N SER A 32 19.32 -11.78 -15.29
CA SER A 32 18.70 -13.04 -14.85
C SER A 32 17.59 -12.87 -13.82
N TRP A 33 17.55 -11.72 -13.14
CA TRP A 33 16.65 -11.42 -12.03
C TRP A 33 15.58 -10.38 -12.37
N PHE A 34 15.69 -9.68 -13.51
CA PHE A 34 14.67 -8.72 -13.96
C PHE A 34 13.88 -9.36 -15.10
N THR A 35 12.78 -10.00 -14.75
CA THR A 35 11.93 -10.79 -15.66
C THR A 35 10.46 -10.47 -15.40
N ASP A 36 9.57 -10.88 -16.30
CA ASP A 36 8.14 -10.73 -16.08
C ASP A 36 7.66 -11.39 -14.79
N ASP A 37 8.23 -12.54 -14.42
CA ASP A 37 7.89 -13.25 -13.18
C ASP A 37 8.26 -12.43 -11.93
N THR A 38 9.45 -11.82 -11.90
CA THR A 38 9.87 -11.01 -10.75
C THR A 38 9.13 -9.69 -10.67
N ILE A 39 8.75 -9.11 -11.82
CA ILE A 39 7.88 -7.94 -11.88
C ILE A 39 6.48 -8.27 -11.35
N ASN A 40 5.88 -9.38 -11.79
CA ASN A 40 4.57 -9.83 -11.33
C ASN A 40 4.58 -10.11 -9.82
N ALA A 41 5.61 -10.80 -9.32
CA ALA A 41 5.77 -11.04 -7.89
C ALA A 41 5.88 -9.72 -7.11
N PHE A 42 6.60 -8.72 -7.62
CA PHE A 42 6.70 -7.41 -6.99
C PHE A 42 5.36 -6.66 -6.96
N VAL A 43 4.58 -6.73 -8.04
CA VAL A 43 3.22 -6.16 -8.08
C VAL A 43 2.33 -6.81 -7.02
N GLU A 44 2.41 -8.14 -6.87
CA GLU A 44 1.65 -8.87 -5.85
C GLU A 44 2.06 -8.47 -4.42
N VAL A 45 3.36 -8.22 -4.18
CA VAL A 45 3.84 -7.65 -2.92
C VAL A 45 3.17 -6.31 -2.65
N LEU A 46 3.11 -5.40 -3.63
CA LEU A 46 2.45 -4.10 -3.45
C LEU A 46 0.94 -4.24 -3.20
N LEU A 47 0.27 -5.14 -3.92
CA LEU A 47 -1.17 -5.41 -3.77
C LEU A 47 -1.53 -5.84 -2.34
N ASN A 48 -0.65 -6.59 -1.68
CA ASN A 48 -0.88 -7.05 -0.31
C ASN A 48 -0.33 -6.10 0.76
N ALA A 49 0.88 -5.58 0.54
CA ALA A 49 1.58 -4.74 1.52
C ALA A 49 0.91 -3.38 1.71
N VAL A 50 0.44 -2.74 0.63
CA VAL A 50 -0.14 -1.38 0.74
C VAL A 50 -1.44 -1.39 1.58
N PRO A 51 -2.44 -2.24 1.31
CA PRO A 51 -3.61 -2.35 2.18
C PRO A 51 -3.25 -2.70 3.61
N PHE A 52 -2.30 -3.61 3.82
CA PHE A 52 -1.85 -4.00 5.14
C PHE A 52 -1.28 -2.81 5.94
N VAL A 53 -0.40 -2.02 5.34
CA VAL A 53 0.16 -0.80 5.96
C VAL A 53 -0.93 0.23 6.24
N LEU A 54 -1.89 0.42 5.34
CA LEU A 54 -3.02 1.32 5.57
C LEU A 54 -3.89 0.88 6.76
N VAL A 55 -4.13 -0.42 6.91
CA VAL A 55 -4.85 -0.98 8.06
C VAL A 55 -4.08 -0.75 9.35
N ILE A 56 -2.78 -1.08 9.38
CA ILE A 56 -1.92 -0.82 10.56
C ILE A 56 -1.95 0.66 10.92
N TYR A 57 -1.80 1.55 9.94
CA TYR A 57 -1.84 2.99 10.16
C TYR A 57 -3.19 3.47 10.69
N GLY A 58 -4.30 2.92 10.16
CA GLY A 58 -5.65 3.19 10.63
C GLY A 58 -5.85 2.76 12.08
N VAL A 59 -5.42 1.55 12.43
CA VAL A 59 -5.46 1.04 13.81
C VAL A 59 -4.60 1.91 14.73
N TYR A 60 -3.38 2.24 14.33
CA TYR A 60 -2.47 3.10 15.13
C TYR A 60 -3.10 4.46 15.45
N LYS A 61 -3.76 5.09 14.48
CA LYS A 61 -4.44 6.38 14.70
C LYS A 61 -5.74 6.27 15.51
N ASN A 62 -6.54 5.23 15.26
CA ASN A 62 -7.86 5.07 15.87
C ASN A 62 -7.82 4.38 17.24
N THR A 63 -6.70 3.78 17.63
CA THR A 63 -6.56 3.18 18.95
C THR A 63 -6.28 4.28 19.98
N TYR A 64 -7.20 4.41 20.94
CA TYR A 64 -7.17 5.30 22.12
C TYR A 64 -5.90 5.21 22.99
N ILE A 65 -5.08 4.20 22.75
CA ILE A 65 -3.86 3.93 23.51
C ILE A 65 -2.74 4.90 23.12
N VAL A 66 -2.66 5.33 21.85
CA VAL A 66 -1.44 5.97 21.33
C VAL A 66 -1.58 7.47 21.06
N THR A 67 -2.73 7.96 20.60
CA THR A 67 -2.88 9.39 20.23
C THR A 67 -3.65 10.18 21.31
N LYS A 68 -3.10 11.32 21.75
CA LYS A 68 -3.75 12.24 22.73
C LYS A 68 -5.17 12.62 22.33
N LYS A 69 -5.39 12.85 21.04
CA LYS A 69 -6.70 13.20 20.45
C LYS A 69 -7.75 12.12 20.70
N ALA A 70 -7.40 10.84 20.52
CA ALA A 70 -8.34 9.76 20.74
C ALA A 70 -8.73 9.69 22.23
N LYS A 71 -7.78 9.81 23.16
CA LYS A 71 -8.08 9.86 24.61
C LYS A 71 -8.99 11.02 25.00
N GLU A 72 -8.76 12.21 24.45
CA GLU A 72 -9.62 13.37 24.68
C GLU A 72 -11.04 13.12 24.13
N GLN A 73 -11.15 12.47 22.97
CA GLN A 73 -12.43 12.12 22.37
C GLN A 73 -13.18 11.04 23.17
N GLU A 74 -12.48 10.05 23.73
CA GLU A 74 -13.08 9.08 24.66
C GLU A 74 -13.60 9.75 25.93
N LYS A 75 -12.83 10.70 26.47
CA LYS A 75 -13.20 11.42 27.68
C LYS A 75 -14.44 12.29 27.45
N ALA A 76 -14.49 13.02 26.34
CA ALA A 76 -15.66 13.80 25.95
C ALA A 76 -16.90 12.90 25.72
N LEU A 77 -16.74 11.76 25.04
CA LEU A 77 -17.86 10.82 24.82
C LEU A 77 -18.40 10.21 26.13
N LYS A 78 -17.54 9.98 27.14
CA LYS A 78 -17.96 9.55 28.49
C LYS A 78 -18.65 10.68 29.26
N GLU A 79 -18.16 11.90 29.15
CA GLU A 79 -18.78 13.08 29.79
C GLU A 79 -20.17 13.38 29.21
N GLU A 80 -20.39 13.09 27.93
CA GLU A 80 -21.69 13.23 27.26
C GLU A 80 -22.62 12.00 27.42
N GLY A 81 -22.18 10.93 28.11
CA GLY A 81 -22.97 9.71 28.33
C GLY A 81 -23.26 8.88 27.07
N LEU A 82 -22.49 9.12 26.00
CA LEU A 82 -22.63 8.45 24.70
C LEU A 82 -21.79 7.16 24.60
N LYS A 83 -21.02 6.84 25.65
CA LYS A 83 -20.19 5.63 25.77
C LYS A 83 -19.90 5.25 27.22
#